data_AF-A0A363TW22-F1
#
_entry.id   AF-A0A363TW22-F1
#
_cell.length_a   1.000
_cell.length_b   1.000
_cell.length_c   1.000
_cell.angle_alpha   90.00
_cell.angle_beta   90.00
_cell.angle_gamma   90.00
#
_symmetry.space_group_name_H-M   'P 1'
#
loop_
_entity.id
_entity.type
_entity.pdbx_description
1 polymer ?
#
loop_
_entity_poly.entity_id
_entity_poly.type
_entity_poly.pdbx_seq_one_letter_code
_entity_poly.pdbx_strand_id
1 'polypeptide(L)'
;MRVPLPGRPSAGAPVNRGSTDPSLRGHLIGILEENAPEASTALRDDTSLIRSGLIDSMALFNLAVWIEKETGTRLDLETFDPSVEWDTITDILDFIGKRRRGGPAG
;
A
#
# COMPACT_ATOMS: atom_id res chain seq x y z
N MET A 1 -52.76 24.13 12.71
CA MET A 1 -52.31 23.56 11.43
C MET A 1 -50.85 23.13 11.58
N ARG A 2 -50.55 21.83 11.44
CA ARG A 2 -49.18 21.27 11.52
C ARG A 2 -48.72 21.02 10.08
N VAL A 3 -47.62 21.66 9.67
CA VAL A 3 -46.92 21.33 8.42
C VAL A 3 -45.97 20.15 8.67
N PRO A 4 -45.98 19.10 7.82
CA PRO A 4 -44.97 18.05 7.88
C PRO A 4 -43.73 18.48 7.10
N LEU A 5 -42.57 18.50 7.75
CA LEU A 5 -41.28 18.67 7.08
C LEU A 5 -40.79 17.30 6.57
N PRO A 6 -40.43 17.18 5.27
CA PRO A 6 -39.82 16.00 4.70
C PRO A 6 -38.31 15.96 4.95
N GLY A 7 -37.78 14.75 5.04
CA GLY A 7 -36.37 14.47 4.72
C GLY A 7 -35.40 14.57 5.88
N ARG A 8 -35.19 13.44 6.57
CA ARG A 8 -33.87 13.14 7.14
C ARG A 8 -32.83 13.26 6.01
N PRO A 9 -31.75 14.04 6.15
CA PRO A 9 -30.55 13.75 5.37
C PRO A 9 -30.07 12.37 5.81
N SER A 10 -30.15 11.43 4.87
CA SER A 10 -29.59 10.09 4.96
C SER A 10 -28.20 10.15 5.56
N ALA A 11 -27.96 9.26 6.53
CA ALA A 11 -26.65 8.88 7.00
C ALA A 11 -25.67 8.91 5.82
N GLY A 12 -24.62 9.72 5.95
CA GLY A 12 -23.50 9.69 5.04
C GLY A 12 -23.07 8.24 4.90
N ALA A 13 -23.33 7.68 3.72
CA ALA A 13 -22.83 6.37 3.37
C ALA A 13 -21.32 6.39 3.65
N PRO A 14 -20.75 5.37 4.31
CA PRO A 14 -19.32 5.24 4.33
C PRO A 14 -18.89 5.15 2.88
N VAL A 15 -18.12 6.15 2.43
CA VAL A 15 -17.49 6.16 1.13
C VAL A 15 -16.52 4.99 1.09
N ASN A 16 -17.03 3.82 0.71
CA ASN A 16 -16.23 2.63 0.43
C ASN A 16 -15.56 2.84 -0.92
N ARG A 17 -14.63 3.80 -0.97
CA ARG A 17 -13.51 3.73 -1.88
C ARG A 17 -12.54 2.76 -1.21
N GLY A 18 -12.08 1.74 -1.93
CA GLY A 18 -10.86 1.03 -1.57
C GLY A 18 -9.77 2.09 -1.42
N SER A 19 -9.61 2.59 -0.20
CA SER A 19 -8.83 3.77 0.06
C SER A 19 -7.43 3.25 0.22
N THR A 20 -6.62 3.42 -0.83
CA THR A 20 -5.17 3.43 -0.70
C THR A 20 -4.87 4.37 0.46
N ASP A 21 -4.59 3.80 1.63
CA ASP A 21 -4.53 4.55 2.87
C ASP A 21 -3.39 5.57 2.72
N PRO A 22 -3.68 6.89 2.77
CA PRO A 22 -2.66 7.91 2.53
C PRO A 22 -1.54 7.85 3.57
N SER A 23 -1.82 7.29 4.75
CA SER A 23 -0.84 7.05 5.82
C SER A 23 0.06 5.86 5.46
N LEU A 24 -0.50 4.79 4.88
CA LEU A 24 0.28 3.64 4.39
C LEU A 24 1.19 4.03 3.24
N ARG A 25 0.67 4.81 2.27
CA ARG A 25 1.49 5.37 1.17
C ARG A 25 2.62 6.24 1.72
N GLY A 26 2.32 7.12 2.68
CA GLY A 26 3.33 7.96 3.32
C GLY A 26 4.41 7.12 4.02
N HIS A 27 4.02 6.06 4.72
CA HIS A 27 4.98 5.15 5.37
C HIS A 27 5.86 4.41 4.36
N LEU A 28 5.26 3.88 3.28
CA LEU A 28 6.00 3.21 2.22
C LEU A 28 7.03 4.14 1.58
N ILE A 29 6.64 5.38 1.27
CA ILE A 29 7.57 6.39 0.76
C ILE A 29 8.67 6.67 1.79
N GLY A 30 8.34 6.82 3.07
CA GLY A 30 9.34 7.03 4.12
C GLY A 30 10.37 5.89 4.21
N ILE A 31 9.92 4.62 4.13
CA ILE A 31 10.83 3.46 4.09
C ILE A 31 11.71 3.52 2.83
N LEU A 32 11.14 3.84 1.68
CA LEU A 32 11.89 3.95 0.42
C LEU A 32 12.88 5.11 0.44
N GLU A 33 12.55 6.27 1.00
CA GLU A 33 13.47 7.39 1.14
C GLU A 33 14.60 7.11 2.14
N GLU A 34 14.30 6.39 3.22
CA GLU A 34 15.31 5.98 4.22
C GLU A 34 16.30 4.96 3.65
N ASN A 35 15.83 4.03 2.82
CA ASN A 35 16.63 2.93 2.30
C ASN A 35 17.20 3.18 0.89
N ALA A 36 16.60 4.09 0.13
CA ALA A 36 16.98 4.48 -1.23
C ALA A 36 16.81 6.01 -1.41
N PRO A 37 17.62 6.83 -0.72
CA PRO A 37 17.49 8.29 -0.75
C PRO A 37 17.68 8.88 -2.15
N GLU A 38 18.45 8.22 -3.01
CA GLU A 38 18.62 8.59 -4.42
C GLU A 38 17.36 8.35 -5.28
N ALA A 39 16.50 7.41 -4.89
CA ALA A 39 15.22 7.17 -5.55
C ALA A 39 14.14 8.19 -5.18
N SER A 40 14.26 8.88 -4.03
CA SER A 40 13.30 9.88 -3.52
C SER A 40 12.81 10.87 -4.59
N THR A 41 13.73 11.35 -5.42
CA THR A 41 13.44 12.37 -6.45
C THR A 41 12.74 11.82 -7.69
N ALA A 42 12.83 10.50 -7.92
CA ALA A 42 12.28 9.80 -9.09
C ALA A 42 11.09 8.88 -8.73
N LEU A 43 10.76 8.76 -7.44
CA LEU A 43 9.68 7.93 -6.91
C LEU A 43 8.31 8.52 -7.32
N ARG A 44 7.66 7.85 -8.27
CA ARG A 44 6.25 8.05 -8.61
C ARG A 44 5.49 6.75 -8.44
N ASP A 45 4.17 6.87 -8.34
CA ASP A 45 3.28 5.73 -8.07
C ASP A 45 3.33 4.63 -9.16
N ASP A 46 3.64 5.02 -10.40
CA ASP A 46 3.77 4.14 -11.58
C ASP A 46 5.23 3.85 -11.97
N THR A 47 6.20 4.34 -11.19
CA THR A 47 7.62 4.11 -11.50
C THR A 47 8.01 2.68 -11.12
N SER A 48 8.59 1.96 -12.06
CA SER A 48 9.22 0.65 -11.80
C SER A 48 10.41 0.80 -10.86
N LEU A 49 10.28 0.38 -9.61
CA LEU A 49 11.30 0.45 -8.57
C LEU A 49 12.47 -0.49 -8.84
N ILE A 50 12.15 -1.73 -9.22
CA ILE A 50 13.15 -2.80 -9.36
C ILE A 50 13.80 -2.75 -10.73
N ARG A 51 13.00 -2.62 -11.80
CA ARG A 51 13.54 -2.55 -13.16
C ARG A 51 14.36 -1.30 -13.44
N SER A 52 14.01 -0.18 -12.79
CA SER A 52 14.81 1.05 -12.91
C SER A 52 16.07 1.03 -12.03
N GLY A 53 16.23 -0.01 -11.19
CA GLY A 53 17.33 -0.09 -10.23
C GLY A 53 17.25 0.99 -9.15
N LEU A 54 16.05 1.49 -8.85
CA LEU A 54 15.83 2.49 -7.80
C LEU A 54 15.84 1.86 -6.41
N ILE A 55 15.61 0.56 -6.31
CA ILE A 55 15.77 -0.20 -5.08
C ILE A 55 16.82 -1.29 -5.26
N ASP A 56 17.80 -1.28 -4.38
CA ASP A 56 18.77 -2.35 -4.25
C ASP A 56 18.20 -3.55 -3.49
N SER A 57 18.90 -4.69 -3.57
CA SER A 57 18.54 -5.94 -2.87
C SER A 57 18.31 -5.75 -1.37
N MET A 58 19.06 -4.82 -0.74
CA MET A 58 18.92 -4.53 0.70
C MET A 58 17.66 -3.70 1.00
N ALA A 59 17.36 -2.69 0.18
CA ALA A 59 16.14 -1.90 0.30
C ALA A 59 14.89 -2.77 0.06
N LEU A 60 14.97 -3.67 -0.91
CA LEU A 60 13.93 -4.66 -1.20
C LEU A 60 13.69 -5.63 -0.03
N PHE A 61 14.76 -6.11 0.60
CA PHE A 61 14.64 -6.95 1.79
C PHE A 61 13.99 -6.19 2.97
N ASN A 62 14.40 -4.95 3.23
CA ASN A 62 13.81 -4.13 4.27
C ASN A 62 12.33 -3.81 4.00
N LEU A 63 11.98 -3.57 2.73
CA LEU A 63 10.60 -3.43 2.29
C LEU A 63 9.79 -4.70 2.58
N ALA A 64 10.32 -5.88 2.24
CA ALA A 64 9.66 -7.16 2.53
C ALA A 64 9.38 -7.31 4.03
N VAL A 65 10.39 -7.09 4.87
CA VAL A 65 10.26 -7.17 6.34
C VAL A 65 9.21 -6.19 6.87
N TRP A 66 9.14 -4.98 6.31
CA TRP A 66 8.12 -4.01 6.69
C TRP A 66 6.71 -4.48 6.27
N ILE A 67 6.54 -5.00 5.05
CA ILE A 67 5.25 -5.53 4.58
C ILE A 67 4.81 -6.73 5.42
N GLU A 68 5.73 -7.63 5.81
CA GLU A 68 5.42 -8.75 6.70
C GLU A 68 4.90 -8.27 8.05
N LYS A 69 5.51 -7.23 8.62
CA LYS A 69 5.04 -6.61 9.87
C LYS A 69 3.67 -5.96 9.73
N GLU A 70 3.45 -5.22 8.64
CA GLU A 70 2.18 -4.52 8.37
C GLU A 70 1.02 -5.48 8.06
N THR A 71 1.30 -6.58 7.37
CA THR A 71 0.28 -7.57 6.97
C THR A 71 0.15 -8.72 7.96
N GLY A 72 1.10 -8.87 8.90
CA GLY A 72 1.21 -10.03 9.79
C GLY A 72 1.43 -11.36 9.06
N THR A 73 1.79 -11.32 7.78
CA THR A 73 1.94 -12.49 6.92
C THR A 73 3.40 -12.66 6.53
N ARG A 74 3.90 -13.88 6.59
CA ARG A 74 5.26 -14.17 6.14
C ARG A 74 5.34 -14.09 4.62
N LEU A 75 6.30 -13.32 4.12
CA LEU A 75 6.59 -13.18 2.70
C LEU A 75 7.74 -14.12 2.35
N ASP A 76 7.47 -15.00 1.39
CA ASP A 76 8.44 -15.96 0.92
C ASP A 76 9.04 -15.44 -0.39
N LEU A 77 10.15 -14.70 -0.29
CA LEU A 77 10.84 -14.10 -1.44
C LEU A 77 11.49 -15.15 -2.36
N GLU A 78 11.44 -16.44 -2.00
CA GLU A 78 11.90 -17.54 -2.85
C GLU A 78 10.82 -17.97 -3.86
N THR A 79 9.55 -17.88 -3.47
CA THR A 79 8.39 -18.20 -4.31
C THR A 79 7.67 -16.99 -4.88
N PHE A 80 7.91 -15.82 -4.29
CA PHE A 80 7.35 -14.53 -4.69
C PHE A 80 8.38 -13.77 -5.51
N ASP A 81 8.00 -13.30 -6.71
CA ASP A 81 8.88 -12.48 -7.54
C ASP A 81 8.58 -10.99 -7.31
N PRO A 82 9.35 -10.30 -6.45
CA PRO A 82 9.12 -8.89 -6.16
C PRO A 82 9.27 -8.00 -7.39
N SER A 83 10.06 -8.41 -8.39
CA SER A 83 10.27 -7.64 -9.62
C SER A 83 9.02 -7.52 -10.49
N VAL A 84 8.02 -8.36 -10.24
CA VAL A 84 6.72 -8.34 -10.90
C VAL A 84 5.65 -7.81 -9.96
N GLU A 85 5.61 -8.34 -8.75
CA GLU A 85 4.52 -8.08 -7.80
C GLU A 85 4.70 -6.79 -7.00
N TRP A 86 5.93 -6.26 -6.91
CA TRP A 86 6.29 -5.00 -6.25
C TRP A 86 7.05 -4.07 -7.20
N ASP A 87 6.79 -4.18 -8.51
CA ASP A 87 7.44 -3.30 -9.48
C ASP A 87 7.09 -1.83 -9.21
N THR A 88 5.88 -1.52 -8.76
CA THR A 88 5.45 -0.14 -8.49
C THR A 88 4.96 0.07 -7.06
N ILE A 89 4.94 1.34 -6.61
CA ILE A 89 4.32 1.72 -5.33
C ILE A 89 2.85 1.30 -5.30
N THR A 90 2.14 1.46 -6.42
CA THR A 90 0.74 1.08 -6.54
C THR A 90 0.54 -0.42 -6.31
N ASP A 91 1.38 -1.26 -6.92
CA ASP A 91 1.34 -2.72 -6.74
C ASP A 91 1.58 -3.12 -5.29
N ILE A 92 2.57 -2.51 -4.63
CA ILE A 92 2.86 -2.77 -3.21
C ILE A 92 1.65 -2.40 -2.33
N LEU A 93 1.05 -1.23 -2.57
CA LEU A 93 -0.10 -0.76 -1.79
C LEU A 93 -1.34 -1.63 -2.04
N ASP A 94 -1.56 -2.06 -3.27
CA ASP A 94 -2.64 -2.98 -3.60
C ASP A 94 -2.40 -4.36 -2.97
N PHE A 95 -1.17 -4.87 -2.98
CA PHE A 95 -0.78 -6.10 -2.30
C PHE A 95 -1.09 -6.06 -0.80
N ILE A 96 -0.65 -5.01 -0.11
CA ILE A 96 -0.95 -4.80 1.32
C ILE A 96 -2.46 -4.67 1.55
N GLY A 97 -3.14 -3.90 0.70
CA GLY A 97 -4.59 -3.70 0.78
C GLY A 97 -5.39 -4.99 0.56
N LYS A 98 -4.96 -5.87 -0.33
CA LYS A 98 -5.53 -7.21 -0.55
C LYS A 98 -5.29 -8.10 0.66
N ARG A 99 -4.07 -8.13 1.21
CA ARG A 99 -3.72 -8.94 2.40
C ARG A 99 -4.44 -8.49 3.66
N ARG A 100 -4.58 -7.17 3.89
CA ARG A 100 -5.35 -6.61 5.02
C ARG A 100 -6.85 -6.91 4.92
N ARG A 101 -7.42 -6.91 3.70
CA ARG A 101 -8.83 -7.24 3.47
C ARG A 101 -9.12 -8.74 3.45
N GLY A 102 -8.12 -9.54 3.09
CA GLY A 102 -8.17 -11.00 3.03
C GLY A 102 -7.57 -11.69 4.24
N GLY A 103 -7.38 -10.99 5.37
CA GLY A 103 -6.84 -11.59 6.60
C GLY A 103 -7.62 -12.85 7.00
N PRO A 104 -6.94 -13.92 7.46
CA PRO A 104 -7.59 -15.20 7.72
C PRO A 104 -8.66 -15.05 8.80
N ALA A 105 -9.86 -15.53 8.51
CA ALA A 105 -10.67 -16.16 9.55
C ALA A 105 -9.92 -17.44 9.95
N GLY A 106 -9.18 -17.39 11.05
CA GLY A 106 -8.40 -18.52 11.56
C GLY A 106 -7.94 -18.27 12.97
#